data_AF-A0A965XSY8-F1
#
_entry.id   AF-A0A965XSY8-F1
#
_cell.length_a   1.000
_cell.length_b   1.000
_cell.length_c   1.000
_cell.angle_alpha   90.00
_cell.angle_beta   90.00
_cell.angle_gamma   90.00
#
_symmetry.space_group_name_H-M   'P 1'
#
loop_
_entity.id
_entity.type
_entity.pdbx_description
1 polymer ?
#
loop_
_entity_poly.entity_id
_entity_poly.type
_entity_poly.pdbx_seq_one_letter_code
_entity_poly.pdbx_strand_id
1 'polypeptide(L)' 'FGTGTAAVVSPVKSISYKDKNYKVQNGEVGEWAQKLHDEIVGIQYGTKEDPFGWIYEVKL' A
#
# COMPACT_ATOMS: atom_id res chain seq x y z
N PHE A 1 4.21 7.00 1.28
CA PHE A 1 3.84 5.68 1.83
C PHE A 1 5.07 4.78 1.77
N GLY A 2 5.20 3.82 2.67
CA GLY A 2 6.16 2.71 2.53
C GLY A 2 5.48 1.51 1.86
N THR A 3 6.26 0.59 1.32
CA THR A 3 5.76 -0.68 0.73
C THR A 3 6.53 -1.85 1.31
N GLY A 4 5.90 -3.03 1.33
CA GLY A 4 6.53 -4.27 1.78
C GLY A 4 5.51 -5.39 1.93
N THR A 5 5.94 -6.64 1.83
CA THR A 5 5.04 -7.82 1.77
C THR A 5 4.01 -7.84 2.91
N ALA A 6 4.41 -7.49 4.13
CA ALA A 6 3.53 -7.49 5.29
C ALA A 6 2.46 -6.39 5.27
N ALA A 7 2.74 -5.25 4.64
CA ALA A 7 1.88 -4.07 4.70
C ALA A 7 1.24 -3.70 3.36
N VAL A 8 1.71 -4.29 2.25
CA VAL A 8 1.42 -3.94 0.86
C VAL A 8 1.78 -2.46 0.57
N VAL A 9 0.98 -1.54 1.09
CA VAL A 9 1.20 -0.09 1.11
C VAL A 9 0.84 0.46 2.50
N SER A 10 1.79 1.14 3.16
CA SER A 10 1.60 1.78 4.45
C SER A 10 1.68 3.32 4.34
N PRO A 11 0.59 4.07 4.57
CA PRO A 11 0.58 5.52 4.46
C PRO A 11 1.38 6.19 5.59
N VAL A 12 2.18 7.19 5.23
CA VAL A 12 2.95 7.99 6.20
C VAL A 12 2.15 9.23 6.56
N LYS A 13 1.71 9.34 7.82
CA LYS A 13 0.88 10.45 8.31
C LYS A 13 1.68 11.62 8.87
N SER A 14 2.87 11.35 9.40
CA SER A 14 3.75 12.37 9.96
C SER A 14 5.20 11.91 10.00
N ILE A 15 6.11 12.87 10.02
CA ILE A 15 7.56 12.66 10.13
C ILE A 15 8.04 13.47 11.32
N SER A 16 8.66 12.82 12.30
CA SER A 16 9.28 13.49 13.45
C SER A 16 10.79 13.64 13.23
N TYR A 17 11.30 14.86 13.35
CA TYR A 17 12.71 15.19 13.15
C TYR A 17 13.14 16.38 14.01
N LYS A 18 14.25 16.25 14.75
CA LYS A 18 14.80 17.30 15.65
C LYS A 18 13.74 17.94 16.55
N ASP A 19 13.02 17.11 17.29
CA ASP A 19 11.95 17.50 18.22
C ASP A 19 10.77 18.26 17.57
N LYS A 20 10.71 18.27 16.23
CA LYS A 20 9.60 18.83 15.46
C LYS A 20 8.83 17.73 14.77
N ASN A 21 7.52 17.81 14.83
CA ASN A 21 6.64 16.89 14.11
C ASN A 21 6.06 17.58 12.88
N TYR A 22 6.27 16.97 11.71
CA TYR A 22 5.82 17.43 10.42
C TYR A 22 4.66 16.53 9.97
N LYS A 23 3.46 17.08 9.90
CA LYS A 23 2.30 16.35 9.35
C LYS A 23 2.45 16.24 7.84
N VAL A 24 2.22 15.06 7.30
CA VAL A 24 2.13 14.83 5.86
C VAL A 24 0.66 15.04 5.48
N GLN A 25 0.42 15.98 4.57
CA GLN A 25 -0.94 16.38 4.19
C GLN A 25 -1.73 16.82 5.45
N ASN A 26 -2.86 16.18 5.78
CA ASN A 26 -3.62 16.39 7.03
C ASN A 26 -3.60 15.17 7.96
N GLY A 27 -2.65 14.23 7.79
CA GLY A 27 -2.65 12.94 8.49
C GLY A 27 -3.61 11.91 7.89
N GLU A 28 -4.15 12.19 6.72
CA GLU A 28 -5.00 11.29 5.93
C GLU A 28 -4.18 10.41 4.99
N VAL A 29 -4.81 9.34 4.51
CA VAL A 29 -4.24 8.47 3.48
C VAL A 29 -4.40 9.17 2.14
N GLY A 30 -3.29 9.39 1.43
CA GLY A 30 -3.34 9.96 0.09
C GLY A 30 -4.03 9.02 -0.91
N GLU A 31 -4.82 9.59 -1.83
CA GLU A 31 -5.59 8.87 -2.86
C GLU A 31 -4.77 7.80 -3.60
N TRP A 32 -3.53 8.13 -3.99
CA TRP A 32 -2.65 7.21 -4.70
C TRP A 32 -2.21 6.02 -3.86
N ALA A 33 -1.97 6.21 -2.56
CA ALA A 33 -1.59 5.12 -1.66
C ALA A 33 -2.74 4.11 -1.53
N GLN A 34 -3.97 4.62 -1.41
CA GLN A 34 -5.17 3.78 -1.34
C GLN A 34 -5.40 3.04 -2.66
N LYS A 35 -5.33 3.73 -3.80
CA LYS A 35 -5.49 3.10 -5.13
C LYS A 35 -4.47 1.98 -5.35
N LEU A 36 -3.20 2.21 -5.02
CA LEU A 36 -2.15 1.19 -5.16
C LEU A 36 -2.37 -0.01 -4.25
N HIS A 37 -2.78 0.23 -3.00
CA HIS A 37 -3.16 -0.84 -2.07
C HIS A 37 -4.29 -1.69 -2.66
N ASP A 38 -5.37 -1.06 -3.10
CA ASP A 38 -6.56 -1.73 -3.60
C ASP A 38 -6.33 -2.45 -4.95
N GLU A 39 -5.37 -1.98 -5.74
CA GLU A 39 -4.94 -2.68 -6.96
C GLU A 39 -4.19 -3.98 -6.62
N ILE A 40 -3.14 -3.88 -5.79
CA ILE A 40 -2.29 -5.03 -5.46
C ILE A 40 -3.08 -6.08 -4.67
N VAL A 41 -3.85 -5.66 -3.66
CA VAL A 41 -4.73 -6.54 -2.88
C VAL A 41 -5.81 -7.14 -3.79
N GLY A 42 -6.37 -6.34 -4.69
CA GLY A 42 -7.37 -6.80 -5.64
C GLY A 42 -6.87 -7.95 -6.51
N ILE A 43 -5.64 -7.82 -7.02
CA ILE A 43 -4.92 -8.87 -7.76
C ILE A 43 -4.72 -10.08 -6.84
N GLN A 44 -4.09 -9.92 -5.66
CA GLN A 44 -3.79 -11.02 -4.74
C GLN A 44 -5.00 -11.90 -4.36
N TYR A 45 -6.17 -11.30 -4.19
CA TYR A 45 -7.40 -12.03 -3.85
C TYR A 45 -8.24 -12.46 -5.07
N GLY A 46 -7.74 -12.22 -6.29
CA GLY A 46 -8.45 -12.56 -7.53
C GLY A 46 -9.72 -11.75 -7.78
N THR A 47 -9.88 -10.60 -7.12
CA THR A 47 -11.01 -9.67 -7.34
C THR A 47 -10.73 -8.67 -8.48
N LYS A 48 -9.48 -8.59 -8.94
CA LYS A 48 -9.04 -7.87 -10.13
C LYS A 48 -8.22 -8.80 -11.03
N GLU A 49 -8.17 -8.47 -12.31
CA GLU A 49 -7.34 -9.19 -13.29
C GLU A 49 -5.87 -9.10 -12.91
N ASP A 50 -5.11 -10.16 -13.19
CA ASP A 50 -3.66 -10.20 -13.06
C ASP A 50 -3.01 -10.05 -14.46
N PRO A 51 -2.84 -8.82 -14.98
CA PRO A 51 -2.34 -8.60 -16.34
C PRO A 51 -0.87 -8.98 -16.52
N PHE A 52 -0.14 -9.25 -15.42
CA PHE A 52 1.29 -9.52 -15.44
C PHE A 52 1.65 -10.95 -15.02
N GLY A 53 0.66 -11.78 -14.64
CA GLY A 53 0.89 -13.16 -14.20
C GLY A 53 1.70 -13.25 -12.91
N TRP A 54 1.43 -12.38 -11.93
CA TRP A 54 2.06 -12.40 -10.61
C TRP A 54 1.55 -13.51 -9.68
N ILE A 55 0.32 -13.97 -9.87
CA ILE A 55 -0.30 -15.00 -9.04
C ILE A 55 0.05 -16.37 -9.59
N TYR A 56 0.45 -17.28 -8.71
CA TYR A 56 0.64 -18.69 -9.03
C TYR A 56 -0.12 -19.55 -8.03
N GLU A 57 -0.79 -20.59 -8.53
CA GLU A 57 -1.48 -21.56 -7.69
C GLU A 57 -0.47 -22.50 -7.02
N VAL A 58 -0.53 -22.60 -5.69
CA VAL A 58 0.27 -23.53 -4.91
C VAL A 58 -0.56 -24.80 -4.70
N LYS A 59 -0.12 -25.90 -5.31
CA LYS A 59 -0.70 -27.22 -5.04
C LYS A 59 -0.33 -27.64 -3.62
N LEU A 60 -1.33 -28.00 -2.83
CA LEU A 60 -1.16 -28.62 -1.51
C LEU A 60 -0.73 -30.09 -1.65
#